data_AF-A0A4S4ATU1-F1
#
_entry.id   AF-A0A4S4ATU1-F1
#
_cell.length_a   1.000
_cell.length_b   1.000
_cell.length_c   1.000
_cell.angle_alpha   90.00
_cell.angle_beta   90.00
_cell.angle_gamma   90.00
#
_symmetry.space_group_name_H-M   'P 1'
#
loop_
_entity.id
_entity.type
_entity.pdbx_description
1 polymer ?
#
loop_
_entity_poly.entity_id
_entity_poly.type
_entity_poly.pdbx_seq_one_letter_code
_entity_poly.pdbx_strand_id
1 'polypeptide(L)'
;MLTFTANEAKTRFGELLDRVQREPVQVARRNRVVGVMVSPEDYAAMRAFYADRLRRTMERTASAAAAQGLTEAELADLLADES
;
A
#
# COMPACT_ATOMS: atom_id res chain seq x y z
N MET A 1 15.75 1.13 9.96
CA MET A 1 15.67 1.00 8.48
C MET A 1 17.06 1.21 7.92
N LEU A 2 17.66 0.12 7.46
CA LEU A 2 18.99 0.12 6.84
C LEU A 2 18.91 0.58 5.38
N THR A 3 19.99 1.17 4.87
CA THR A 3 20.08 1.60 3.47
C THR A 3 21.31 1.01 2.81
N PHE A 4 21.10 0.30 1.72
CA PHE A 4 22.14 -0.22 0.83
C PHE A 4 22.27 0.69 -0.38
N THR A 5 23.48 0.88 -0.88
CA THR A 5 23.67 1.38 -2.25
C THR A 5 23.22 0.31 -3.26
N ALA A 6 22.91 0.72 -4.48
CA ALA A 6 22.59 -0.21 -5.56
C ALA A 6 23.73 -1.22 -5.82
N ASN A 7 24.99 -0.81 -5.59
CA ASN A 7 26.13 -1.71 -5.73
C ASN A 7 26.17 -2.73 -4.59
N GLU A 8 26.00 -2.31 -3.34
CA GLU A 8 25.95 -3.23 -2.18
C GLU A 8 24.79 -4.21 -2.29
N ALA A 9 23.62 -3.75 -2.73
CA ALA A 9 22.47 -4.63 -2.96
C ALA A 9 22.78 -5.71 -4.01
N LYS A 10 23.55 -5.37 -5.06
CA LYS A 10 23.96 -6.31 -6.10
C LYS A 10 25.04 -7.29 -5.61
N THR A 11 26.04 -6.81 -4.88
CA THR A 11 27.22 -7.62 -4.50
C THR A 11 27.02 -8.40 -3.21
N ARG A 12 26.15 -7.94 -2.30
CA ARG A 12 25.88 -8.54 -0.98
C ARG A 12 24.41 -8.96 -0.87
N PHE A 13 23.85 -9.52 -1.93
CA PHE A 13 22.42 -9.84 -2.00
C PHE A 13 21.98 -10.83 -0.91
N GLY A 14 22.79 -11.83 -0.57
CA GLY A 14 22.48 -12.77 0.52
C GLY A 14 22.32 -12.08 1.87
N GLU A 15 23.25 -11.19 2.23
CA GLU A 15 23.13 -10.40 3.46
C GLU A 15 21.93 -9.46 3.41
N LEU A 16 21.64 -8.86 2.26
CA LEU A 16 20.45 -8.04 2.09
C LEU A 16 19.18 -8.86 2.43
N LEU A 17 19.06 -10.09 1.93
CA LEU A 17 17.93 -10.97 2.25
C LEU A 17 17.84 -11.24 3.76
N ASP A 18 18.96 -11.55 4.42
CA ASP A 18 19.01 -11.79 5.87
C ASP A 18 18.57 -10.56 6.69
N ARG A 19 18.87 -9.35 6.19
CA ARG A 19 18.46 -8.10 6.83
C ARG A 19 16.97 -7.83 6.62
N VAL A 20 16.45 -8.07 5.42
CA VAL A 20 15.04 -7.87 5.05
C VAL A 20 14.09 -8.71 5.92
N GLN A 21 14.53 -9.89 6.38
CA GLN A 21 13.76 -10.72 7.31
C GLN A 21 13.58 -10.08 8.71
N ARG A 22 14.41 -9.10 9.08
CA ARG A 22 14.39 -8.45 10.40
C ARG A 22 13.81 -7.04 10.35
N GLU A 23 14.07 -6.31 9.27
CA GLU A 23 13.55 -4.96 9.07
C GLU A 23 13.53 -4.59 7.57
N PRO A 24 12.68 -3.63 7.16
CA PRO A 24 12.74 -3.04 5.82
C PRO A 24 14.13 -2.48 5.49
N VAL A 25 14.60 -2.75 4.27
CA VAL A 25 15.87 -2.27 3.74
C VAL A 25 15.64 -1.41 2.52
N GLN A 26 16.21 -0.20 2.51
CA GLN A 26 16.18 0.68 1.34
C GLN A 26 17.36 0.38 0.40
N VAL A 27 17.13 0.56 -0.89
CA VAL A 27 18.18 0.59 -1.90
C VAL A 27 18.25 1.99 -2.51
N ALA A 28 19.43 2.60 -2.48
CA ALA A 28 19.69 3.93 -3.01
C ALA A 28 20.69 3.90 -4.18
N ARG A 29 20.44 4.72 -5.21
CA ARG A 29 21.36 4.93 -6.33
C ARG A 29 21.65 6.42 -6.45
N ARG A 30 22.93 6.81 -6.43
CA ARG A 30 23.36 8.22 -6.48
C ARG A 30 22.61 9.08 -5.44
N ASN A 31 22.58 8.60 -4.20
CA ASN A 31 21.90 9.22 -3.04
C ASN A 31 20.37 9.40 -3.18
N ARG A 32 19.73 8.75 -4.15
CA ARG A 32 18.26 8.70 -4.27
C ARG A 32 17.76 7.30 -3.95
N VAL A 33 16.77 7.19 -3.07
CA VAL A 33 16.07 5.92 -2.82
C VAL A 33 15.37 5.48 -4.09
N VAL A 34 15.66 4.27 -4.55
CA VAL A 34 15.08 3.67 -5.77
C VAL A 34 14.16 2.51 -5.47
N GLY A 35 14.23 1.93 -4.26
CA GLY A 35 13.36 0.85 -3.84
C GLY A 35 13.49 0.56 -2.36
N VAL A 36 12.52 -0.19 -1.85
CA VAL A 36 12.51 -0.73 -0.49
C VAL A 36 12.17 -2.22 -0.61
N MET A 37 12.95 -3.07 0.05
CA MET A 37 12.66 -4.48 0.21
C MET A 37 12.14 -4.72 1.62
N VAL A 38 11.10 -5.56 1.72
CA VAL A 38 10.43 -5.94 2.96
C VAL A 38 10.24 -7.45 2.99
N SER A 39 10.06 -8.01 4.18
CA SER A 39 9.73 -9.42 4.32
C SER A 39 8.39 -9.75 3.64
N PRO A 40 8.15 -11.00 3.22
CA PRO A 40 6.85 -11.42 2.69
C PRO A 40 5.70 -11.14 3.66
N GLU A 41 5.94 -11.30 4.96
CA GLU A 41 4.98 -11.07 6.04
C GLU A 41 4.61 -9.58 6.13
N ASP A 42 5.61 -8.68 6.13
CA ASP A 42 5.38 -7.24 6.14
C ASP A 42 4.66 -6.78 4.87
N TYR A 43 4.99 -7.37 3.71
CA TYR A 43 4.30 -7.08 2.46
C TYR A 43 2.82 -7.49 2.52
N ALA A 44 2.54 -8.68 3.03
CA ALA A 44 1.17 -9.17 3.20
C ALA A 44 0.37 -8.30 4.17
N ALA A 45 0.97 -7.94 5.31
CA ALA A 45 0.37 -7.06 6.31
C ALA A 45 0.07 -5.66 5.73
N MET A 46 1.01 -5.11 4.95
CA MET A 46 0.82 -3.83 4.26
C MET A 46 -0.35 -3.89 3.27
N ARG A 47 -0.45 -4.96 2.48
CA ARG A 47 -1.57 -5.15 1.54
C ARG A 47 -2.92 -5.24 2.28
N ALA A 48 -2.99 -6.02 3.35
CA ALA A 48 -4.20 -6.15 4.16
C ALA A 48 -4.59 -4.80 4.77
N PHE A 49 -3.63 -4.05 5.32
CA PHE A 49 -3.86 -2.72 5.88
C PHE A 49 -4.48 -1.76 4.86
N TYR A 50 -3.96 -1.70 3.63
CA TYR A 50 -4.51 -0.82 2.60
C TYR A 50 -5.90 -1.25 2.14
N ALA A 51 -6.14 -2.55 1.97
CA ALA A 51 -7.46 -3.08 1.63
C ALA A 51 -8.49 -2.73 2.71
N ASP A 52 -8.14 -2.92 3.98
CA ASP A 52 -9.01 -2.59 5.11
C ASP A 52 -9.25 -1.08 5.24
N ARG A 53 -8.22 -0.26 4.98
CA ARG A 53 -8.36 1.20 4.96
C ARG A 53 -9.32 1.65 3.85
N LEU A 54 -9.22 1.07 2.66
CA LEU A 54 -10.14 1.34 1.57
C LEU A 54 -11.57 0.95 1.96
N ARG A 55 -11.76 -0.28 2.46
CA ARG A 55 -13.08 -0.78 2.89
C ARG A 55 -13.72 0.14 3.93
N ARG A 56 -12.99 0.51 4.98
CA ARG A 56 -13.45 1.46 6.01
C ARG A 56 -13.81 2.83 5.45
N THR A 57 -13.07 3.29 4.44
CA THR A 57 -13.38 4.57 3.78
C THR A 57 -14.68 4.47 3.00
N MET A 58 -14.87 3.38 2.24
CA MET A 58 -16.10 3.13 1.49
C MET A 58 -17.32 2.99 2.42
N GLU A 59 -17.20 2.22 3.51
CA GLU A 59 -18.26 2.06 4.52
C GLU A 59 -18.66 3.40 5.13
N ARG A 60 -17.67 4.23 5.50
CA ARG A 60 -17.93 5.57 6.06
C ARG A 60 -18.61 6.48 5.06
N THR A 61 -18.16 6.48 3.80
CA THR A 61 -18.77 7.29 2.74
C THR A 61 -20.20 6.83 2.45
N ALA A 62 -20.43 5.51 2.34
CA ALA A 62 -21.75 4.94 2.12
C ALA A 62 -22.72 5.27 3.27
N SER A 63 -22.26 5.14 4.52
CA SER A 63 -23.07 5.49 5.69
C SER A 63 -23.40 6.99 5.74
N ALA A 64 -22.46 7.86 5.40
CA ALA A 64 -22.69 9.29 5.34
C ALA A 64 -23.68 9.67 4.22
N ALA A 65 -23.57 9.05 3.05
CA ALA A 65 -24.46 9.29 1.92
C ALA A 65 -25.90 8.83 2.23
N ALA A 66 -26.06 7.63 2.80
CA ALA A 66 -27.36 7.12 3.23
C ALA A 66 -28.00 8.03 4.30
N ALA A 67 -27.21 8.52 5.27
CA ALA A 67 -27.69 9.47 6.27
C ALA A 67 -28.10 10.83 5.69
N GLN A 68 -27.57 11.20 4.51
CA GLN A 68 -27.96 12.40 3.76
C GLN A 68 -29.10 12.16 2.77
N GLY A 69 -29.69 10.95 2.77
CA GLY A 69 -30.87 10.62 1.99
C GLY A 69 -30.60 9.88 0.70
N LEU A 70 -29.35 9.51 0.37
CA LEU A 70 -29.06 8.74 -0.84
C LEU A 70 -29.74 7.36 -0.78
N THR A 71 -30.75 7.17 -1.62
CA THR A 71 -31.47 5.93 -1.83
C THR A 71 -30.89 5.10 -2.97
N GLU A 72 -31.26 3.82 -3.04
CA GLU A 72 -30.87 2.94 -4.16
C GLU A 72 -31.34 3.47 -5.52
N ALA A 73 -32.52 4.11 -5.57
CA ALA A 73 -33.06 4.69 -6.79
C ALA A 73 -32.23 5.90 -7.25
N GLU A 74 -31.93 6.83 -6.34
CA GLU A 74 -31.09 8.00 -6.66
C GLU A 74 -29.66 7.59 -7.02
N LEU A 75 -29.12 6.54 -6.40
CA LEU A 75 -27.82 5.98 -6.79
C LEU A 75 -27.86 5.40 -8.20
N ALA A 76 -28.93 4.67 -8.57
CA ALA A 76 -29.09 4.12 -9.91
C ALA A 76 -29.18 5.23 -10.97
N ASP A 77 -29.90 6.31 -10.67
CA ASP A 77 -30.00 7.48 -11.56
C ASP A 77 -28.63 8.16 -11.75
N LEU A 78 -27.86 8.37 -10.67
CA LEU A 78 -26.51 8.95 -10.74
C LEU A 78 -25.53 8.11 -11.58
N LEU A 79 -25.54 6.79 -11.41
CA LEU A 79 -24.67 5.89 -12.18
C LEU A 79 -25.04 5.84 -13.67
N ALA A 80 -26.32 6.03 -14.00
CA ALA A 80 -26.78 6.08 -15.39
C ALA A 80 -26.39 7.40 -16.09
N ASP A 81 -26.25 8.50 -15.35
CA ASP A 81 -25.90 9.83 -15.90
C ASP A 81 -24.39 10.01 -16.16
N GLU A 82 -23.53 9.21 -15.50
CA GLU A 82 -22.07 9.17 -15.74
C GLU A 82 -21.62 8.20 -16.84
N SER A 83 -22.57 7.52 -17.52
CA SER A 83 -22.34 6.54 -18.59
C SER A 83 -22.49 7.12 -19.99
#